data_AF-A0A972W2M9-F1
#
_entry.id   AF-A0A972W2M9-F1
#
_cell.length_a   1.000
_cell.length_b   1.000
_cell.length_c   1.000
_cell.angle_alpha   90.00
_cell.angle_beta   90.00
_cell.angle_gamma   90.00
#
_symmetry.space_group_name_H-M   'P 1'
#
loop_
_entity.id
_entity.type
_entity.pdbx_description
1 polymer ?
#
loop_
_entity_poly.entity_id
_entity_poly.type
_entity_poly.pdbx_seq_one_letter_code
_entity_poly.pdbx_strand_id
1 'polypeptide(L)'
;IFQIIKGLFQFKWNEEFQFSLKIIASMVPAVTVGLIFEKEFERFFGGEILLVGFMLIITSLLLLFADRAKNTTQKVTFFSAIVIGISQALAILPGISRSGATISTSVLLGVDRVQAARFSFLMVVPLIFGKIGKDVLSGSINFHSAQIGVLGAGFIASFIAGLFACKWMITIVKKSKLSYFALYCFIIGVIAISVTLSTK
;
A
#
# COMPACT_ATOMS: atom_id res chain seq x y z
N ILE A 1 6.91 5.99 -14.95
CA ILE A 1 5.53 6.53 -14.88
C ILE A 1 5.06 6.98 -16.26
N PHE A 2 5.78 7.88 -16.94
CA PHE A 2 5.43 8.32 -18.31
C PHE A 2 5.25 7.16 -19.31
N GLN A 3 6.13 6.15 -19.29
CA GLN A 3 5.97 4.92 -20.10
C GLN A 3 4.69 4.13 -19.78
N ILE A 4 4.25 4.09 -18.52
CA ILE A 4 3.03 3.38 -18.12
C ILE A 4 1.80 4.14 -18.62
N ILE A 5 1.78 5.46 -18.45
CA ILE A 5 0.71 6.32 -18.95
C ILE A 5 0.65 6.24 -20.48
N LYS A 6 1.80 6.39 -21.16
CA LYS A 6 1.90 6.27 -22.61
C LYS A 6 1.44 4.88 -23.09
N GLY A 7 1.84 3.81 -22.41
CA GLY A 7 1.42 2.44 -22.70
C GLY A 7 -0.10 2.25 -22.59
N LEU A 8 -0.73 2.83 -21.56
CA LEU A 8 -2.19 2.79 -21.39
C LEU A 8 -2.93 3.43 -22.59
N PHE A 9 -2.45 4.57 -23.09
CA PHE A 9 -3.06 5.30 -24.19
C PHE A 9 -2.58 4.89 -25.59
N GLN A 10 -1.63 3.96 -25.69
CA GLN A 10 -1.16 3.42 -26.97
C GLN A 10 -2.13 2.40 -27.57
N PHE A 11 -3.00 1.78 -26.76
CA PHE A 11 -3.93 0.72 -27.17
C PHE A 11 -3.29 -0.41 -28.00
N LYS A 12 -1.98 -0.62 -27.84
CA LYS A 12 -1.23 -1.72 -28.45
C LYS A 12 -1.03 -2.79 -27.40
N TRP A 13 -1.20 -4.05 -27.75
CA TRP A 13 -1.01 -5.18 -26.83
C TRP A 13 0.47 -5.46 -26.55
N ASN A 14 1.14 -4.52 -25.87
CA ASN A 14 2.54 -4.59 -25.47
C ASN A 14 2.67 -4.78 -23.94
N GLU A 15 3.90 -4.96 -23.45
CA GLU A 15 4.13 -5.19 -22.00
C GLU A 15 3.64 -4.02 -21.13
N GLU A 16 3.75 -2.77 -21.62
CA GLU A 16 3.34 -1.57 -20.90
C GLU A 16 1.80 -1.49 -20.76
N PHE A 17 1.07 -1.81 -21.81
CA PHE A 17 -0.40 -1.86 -21.81
C PHE A 17 -0.90 -2.99 -20.89
N GLN A 18 -0.33 -4.20 -21.02
CA GLN A 18 -0.69 -5.32 -20.14
C GLN A 18 -0.38 -5.01 -18.66
N PHE A 19 0.75 -4.36 -18.38
CA PHE A 19 1.08 -3.93 -17.02
C PHE A 19 0.04 -2.96 -16.49
N SER A 20 -0.39 -2.00 -17.31
CA SER A 20 -1.43 -1.03 -16.95
C SER A 20 -2.79 -1.68 -16.70
N LEU A 21 -3.19 -2.67 -17.51
CA LEU A 21 -4.39 -3.46 -17.28
C LEU A 21 -4.32 -4.27 -15.98
N LYS A 22 -3.15 -4.82 -15.63
CA LYS A 22 -2.97 -5.52 -14.34
C LYS A 22 -3.12 -4.56 -13.16
N ILE A 23 -2.65 -3.31 -13.28
CA ILE A 23 -2.90 -2.28 -12.27
C ILE A 23 -4.40 -2.05 -12.11
N ILE A 24 -5.13 -1.82 -13.21
CA ILE A 24 -6.59 -1.63 -13.19
C ILE A 24 -7.30 -2.85 -12.57
N ALA A 25 -6.93 -4.06 -12.97
CA ALA A 25 -7.49 -5.29 -12.42
C ALA A 25 -7.29 -5.36 -10.90
N SER A 26 -6.10 -5.04 -10.41
CA SER A 26 -5.79 -5.03 -8.98
C SER A 26 -6.54 -3.95 -8.18
N MET A 27 -7.08 -2.92 -8.83
CA MET A 27 -7.90 -1.91 -8.17
C MET A 27 -9.29 -2.43 -7.82
N VAL A 28 -9.84 -3.35 -8.62
CA VAL A 28 -11.24 -3.80 -8.48
C VAL A 28 -11.58 -4.23 -7.06
N PRO A 29 -10.83 -5.16 -6.40
CA PRO A 29 -11.18 -5.58 -5.05
C PRO A 29 -11.11 -4.45 -4.03
N ALA A 30 -10.09 -3.58 -4.13
CA ALA A 30 -9.87 -2.49 -3.18
C ALA A 30 -10.92 -1.38 -3.33
N VAL A 31 -11.31 -1.03 -4.56
CA VAL A 31 -12.39 -0.06 -4.82
C VAL A 31 -13.72 -0.61 -4.33
N THR A 32 -14.04 -1.87 -4.65
CA THR A 32 -15.29 -2.50 -4.23
C THR A 32 -15.42 -2.51 -2.71
N VAL A 33 -14.40 -2.99 -2.00
CA VAL A 33 -14.39 -3.03 -0.54
C VAL A 33 -14.38 -1.62 0.05
N GLY A 34 -13.54 -0.73 -0.46
CA GLY A 34 -13.40 0.64 0.05
C GLY A 34 -14.65 1.51 -0.14
N LEU A 35 -15.46 1.26 -1.17
CA LEU A 35 -16.72 1.97 -1.37
C LEU A 35 -17.89 1.36 -0.59
N ILE A 36 -17.95 0.02 -0.49
CA ILE A 36 -19.04 -0.67 0.24
C ILE A 36 -18.91 -0.45 1.74
N PHE A 37 -17.68 -0.55 2.28
CA PHE A 37 -17.42 -0.54 3.72
C PHE A 37 -16.79 0.77 4.22
N GLU A 38 -16.96 1.88 3.48
CA GLU A 38 -16.30 3.16 3.79
C GLU A 38 -16.62 3.63 5.23
N LYS A 39 -17.90 3.57 5.62
CA LYS A 39 -18.37 4.03 6.94
C LYS A 39 -17.84 3.16 8.07
N GLU A 40 -17.73 1.86 7.84
CA GLU A 40 -17.17 0.90 8.78
C GLU A 40 -15.68 1.17 9.00
N PHE A 41 -14.94 1.44 7.93
CA PHE A 41 -13.53 1.79 8.02
C PHE A 41 -13.32 3.10 8.79
N GLU A 42 -14.11 4.14 8.53
CA GLU A 42 -14.03 5.43 9.25
C GLU A 42 -14.15 5.26 10.77
N ARG A 43 -14.98 4.32 11.24
CA ARG A 43 -15.12 4.01 12.67
C ARG A 43 -13.83 3.42 13.26
N PHE A 44 -13.09 2.61 12.51
CA PHE A 44 -11.83 2.02 12.98
C PHE A 44 -10.69 3.04 13.05
N PHE A 45 -10.75 4.15 12.31
CA PHE A 45 -9.74 5.21 12.37
C PHE A 45 -9.90 6.13 13.61
N GLY A 46 -10.99 6.01 14.36
CA GLY A 46 -11.34 6.88 15.49
C GLY A 46 -10.65 6.61 16.84
N GLY A 47 -9.50 5.91 16.87
CA GLY A 47 -8.73 5.70 18.11
C GLY A 47 -8.55 4.25 18.55
N GLU A 48 -8.80 3.28 17.68
CA GLU A 48 -8.58 1.85 17.95
C GLU A 48 -7.08 1.47 17.87
N ILE A 49 -6.24 2.05 18.74
CA ILE A 49 -4.79 1.79 18.78
C ILE A 49 -4.50 0.30 19.00
N LEU A 50 -5.38 -0.39 19.76
CA LEU A 50 -5.29 -1.83 19.95
C LEU A 50 -5.40 -2.59 18.63
N LEU A 51 -6.34 -2.22 17.75
CA LEU A 51 -6.51 -2.80 16.42
C LEU A 51 -5.26 -2.54 15.57
N VAL A 52 -4.75 -1.30 15.57
CA VAL A 52 -3.52 -0.95 14.85
C VAL A 52 -2.35 -1.82 15.29
N GLY A 53 -2.21 -2.05 16.59
CA GLY A 53 -1.19 -2.92 17.17
C GLY A 53 -1.27 -4.35 16.64
N PHE A 54 -2.45 -4.97 16.68
CA PHE A 54 -2.66 -6.32 16.14
C PHE A 54 -2.41 -6.40 14.63
N MET A 55 -2.84 -5.40 13.87
CA MET A 55 -2.63 -5.34 12.42
C MET A 55 -1.14 -5.17 12.05
N LEU A 56 -0.36 -4.48 12.89
CA LEU A 56 1.10 -4.43 12.74
C LEU A 56 1.76 -5.79 13.02
N ILE A 57 1.25 -6.58 13.97
CA ILE A 57 1.71 -7.96 14.18
C ILE A 57 1.40 -8.82 12.95
N ILE A 58 0.18 -8.73 12.40
CA ILE A 58 -0.19 -9.44 11.16
C ILE A 58 0.74 -9.04 10.01
N THR A 59 1.01 -7.75 9.87
CA THR A 59 1.97 -7.22 8.88
C THR A 59 3.36 -7.82 9.07
N SER A 60 3.84 -7.90 10.32
CA SER A 60 5.14 -8.52 10.64
C SER A 60 5.20 -9.97 10.18
N LEU A 61 4.17 -10.76 10.48
CA LEU A 61 4.09 -12.16 10.08
C LEU A 61 4.12 -12.31 8.55
N LEU A 62 3.33 -11.51 7.83
CA LEU A 62 3.32 -11.51 6.36
C LEU A 62 4.72 -11.24 5.78
N LEU A 63 5.41 -10.25 6.33
CA LEU A 63 6.76 -9.87 5.91
C LEU A 63 7.78 -10.98 6.20
N LEU A 64 7.69 -11.67 7.35
CA LEU A 64 8.56 -12.80 7.69
C LEU A 64 8.36 -13.98 6.73
N PHE A 65 7.10 -14.30 6.40
CA PHE A 65 6.81 -15.35 5.43
C PHE A 65 7.34 -14.99 4.03
N ALA A 66 7.14 -13.75 3.59
CA ALA A 66 7.65 -13.29 2.31
C ALA A 66 9.19 -13.23 2.26
N ASP A 67 9.86 -12.93 3.38
CA ASP A 67 11.32 -12.94 3.43
C ASP A 67 11.90 -14.33 3.13
N ARG A 68 11.21 -15.38 3.61
CA ARG A 68 11.57 -16.80 3.40
C ARG A 68 11.15 -17.35 2.03
N ALA A 69 10.44 -16.58 1.22
CA ALA A 69 10.04 -17.02 -0.11
C ALA A 69 11.25 -17.16 -1.05
N LYS A 70 11.18 -18.14 -1.96
CA LYS A 70 12.22 -18.37 -2.96
C LYS A 70 12.35 -17.15 -3.88
N ASN A 71 13.59 -16.82 -4.26
CA ASN A 71 13.83 -15.84 -5.31
C ASN A 71 13.44 -16.43 -6.67
N THR A 72 12.69 -15.66 -7.45
CA THR A 72 12.21 -16.04 -8.77
C THR A 72 12.42 -14.90 -9.75
N THR A 73 12.14 -15.15 -11.03
CA THR A 73 12.15 -14.14 -12.11
C THR A 73 10.76 -13.92 -12.70
N GLN A 74 9.71 -14.47 -12.09
CA GLN A 74 8.36 -14.44 -12.66
C GLN A 74 7.81 -13.02 -12.67
N LYS A 75 7.12 -12.66 -13.76
CA LYS A 75 6.41 -11.39 -13.89
C LYS A 75 5.05 -11.46 -13.20
N VAL A 76 4.49 -10.29 -12.87
CA VAL A 76 3.11 -10.19 -12.39
C VAL A 76 2.15 -10.69 -13.48
N THR A 77 1.33 -11.68 -13.17
CA THR A 77 0.24 -12.18 -14.02
C THR A 77 -1.08 -11.50 -13.67
N PHE A 78 -2.12 -11.66 -14.49
CA PHE A 78 -3.46 -11.16 -14.14
C PHE A 78 -4.02 -11.82 -12.89
N PHE A 79 -3.79 -13.13 -12.72
CA PHE A 79 -4.17 -13.84 -11.50
C PHE A 79 -3.48 -13.23 -10.27
N SER A 80 -2.15 -13.06 -10.31
CA SER A 80 -1.44 -12.44 -9.19
C SER A 80 -1.90 -11.01 -8.94
N ALA A 81 -2.21 -10.23 -9.99
CA ALA A 81 -2.70 -8.86 -9.85
C ALA A 81 -4.02 -8.78 -9.06
N ILE A 82 -4.98 -9.68 -9.33
CA ILE A 82 -6.23 -9.75 -8.58
C ILE A 82 -5.99 -10.14 -7.12
N VAL A 83 -5.16 -11.17 -6.86
CA VAL A 83 -4.86 -11.63 -5.49
C VAL A 83 -4.13 -10.53 -4.69
N ILE A 84 -3.21 -9.80 -5.32
CA ILE A 84 -2.57 -8.63 -4.71
C ILE A 84 -3.60 -7.51 -4.46
N GLY A 85 -4.59 -7.33 -5.35
CA GLY A 85 -5.71 -6.43 -5.15
C GLY A 85 -6.58 -6.78 -3.93
N ILE A 86 -6.82 -8.06 -3.68
CA ILE A 86 -7.51 -8.54 -2.46
C ILE A 86 -6.67 -8.20 -1.21
N SER A 87 -5.37 -8.47 -1.25
CA SER A 87 -4.44 -8.09 -0.17
C SER A 87 -4.47 -6.57 0.10
N GLN A 88 -4.57 -5.76 -0.96
CA GLN A 88 -4.72 -4.31 -0.83
C GLN A 88 -6.07 -3.91 -0.22
N ALA A 89 -7.16 -4.61 -0.55
CA ALA A 89 -8.47 -4.36 0.05
C ALA A 89 -8.46 -4.64 1.57
N LEU A 90 -7.80 -5.72 2.01
CA LEU A 90 -7.59 -6.02 3.42
C LEU A 90 -6.71 -4.96 4.10
N ALA A 91 -5.76 -4.40 3.36
CA ALA A 91 -4.87 -3.35 3.85
C ALA A 91 -5.52 -1.96 3.99
N ILE A 92 -6.84 -1.84 3.77
CA ILE A 92 -7.59 -0.65 4.15
C ILE A 92 -7.72 -0.57 5.69
N LEU A 93 -7.67 -1.71 6.39
CA LEU A 93 -7.72 -1.74 7.85
C LEU A 93 -6.53 -0.99 8.47
N PRO A 94 -6.78 -0.15 9.50
CA PRO A 94 -5.73 0.64 10.12
C PRO A 94 -4.68 -0.25 10.78
N GLY A 95 -3.40 0.07 10.53
CA GLY A 95 -2.25 -0.68 11.04
C GLY A 95 -1.73 -1.78 10.12
N ILE A 96 -2.49 -2.21 9.10
CA ILE A 96 -1.90 -3.04 8.05
C ILE A 96 -0.99 -2.16 7.19
N SER A 97 0.28 -2.54 7.03
CA SER A 97 1.14 -1.89 6.05
C SER A 97 0.69 -2.30 4.65
N ARG A 98 0.07 -1.40 3.89
CA ARG A 98 -0.38 -1.68 2.52
C ARG A 98 0.75 -2.15 1.62
N SER A 99 1.91 -1.49 1.64
CA SER A 99 3.09 -1.96 0.90
C SER A 99 3.59 -3.31 1.43
N GLY A 100 3.63 -3.51 2.75
CA GLY A 100 4.00 -4.78 3.37
C GLY A 100 3.10 -5.94 2.92
N ALA A 101 1.79 -5.78 2.99
CA ALA A 101 0.81 -6.80 2.59
C ALA A 101 0.89 -7.11 1.09
N THR A 102 0.83 -6.08 0.24
CA THR A 102 0.84 -6.28 -1.23
C THR A 102 2.17 -6.82 -1.77
N ILE A 103 3.32 -6.38 -1.22
CA ILE A 103 4.63 -6.93 -1.60
C ILE A 103 4.75 -8.37 -1.10
N SER A 104 4.36 -8.63 0.15
CA SER A 104 4.46 -9.98 0.72
C SER A 104 3.60 -10.97 -0.05
N THR A 105 2.34 -10.63 -0.34
CA THR A 105 1.45 -11.45 -1.18
C THR A 105 2.07 -11.69 -2.56
N SER A 106 2.60 -10.66 -3.21
CA SER A 106 3.20 -10.79 -4.55
C SER A 106 4.42 -11.72 -4.54
N VAL A 107 5.32 -11.56 -3.57
CA VAL A 107 6.51 -12.40 -3.40
C VAL A 107 6.14 -13.84 -3.04
N LEU A 108 5.14 -14.06 -2.18
CA LEU A 108 4.63 -15.40 -1.83
C LEU A 108 3.96 -16.10 -3.01
N LEU A 109 3.37 -15.36 -3.95
CA LEU A 109 2.89 -15.88 -5.24
C LEU A 109 4.03 -16.19 -6.22
N GLY A 110 5.29 -15.99 -5.82
CA GLY A 110 6.46 -16.29 -6.63
C GLY A 110 6.80 -15.23 -7.67
N VAL A 111 6.32 -13.98 -7.52
CA VAL A 111 6.74 -12.85 -8.37
C VAL A 111 8.14 -12.38 -7.95
N ASP A 112 8.95 -11.98 -8.93
CA ASP A 112 10.24 -11.34 -8.67
C ASP A 112 10.10 -10.17 -7.68
N ARG A 113 11.02 -10.07 -6.72
CA ARG A 113 10.95 -9.10 -5.61
C ARG A 113 10.96 -7.64 -6.11
N VAL A 114 11.69 -7.34 -7.20
CA VAL A 114 11.74 -5.99 -7.77
C VAL A 114 10.43 -5.65 -8.45
N GLN A 115 9.88 -6.59 -9.23
CA GLN A 115 8.58 -6.44 -9.88
C GLN A 115 7.45 -6.34 -8.86
N ALA A 116 7.50 -7.11 -7.78
CA ALA A 116 6.56 -7.05 -6.66
C ALA A 116 6.52 -5.66 -6.02
N ALA A 117 7.68 -5.11 -5.66
CA ALA A 117 7.78 -3.75 -5.10
C ALA A 117 7.28 -2.69 -6.09
N ARG A 118 7.70 -2.78 -7.36
CA ARG A 118 7.28 -1.84 -8.41
C ARG A 118 5.77 -1.87 -8.64
N PHE A 119 5.18 -3.06 -8.72
CA PHE A 119 3.74 -3.23 -8.92
C PHE A 119 2.96 -2.69 -7.73
N SER A 120 3.35 -3.05 -6.50
CA SER A 120 2.76 -2.53 -5.27
C SER A 120 2.79 -1.00 -5.23
N PHE A 121 3.92 -0.36 -5.52
CA PHE A 121 3.98 1.11 -5.46
C PHE A 121 3.13 1.80 -6.51
N LEU A 122 2.99 1.21 -7.70
CA LEU A 122 2.21 1.81 -8.77
C LEU A 122 0.71 1.58 -8.61
N MET A 123 0.28 0.43 -8.08
CA MET A 123 -1.14 0.09 -7.99
C MET A 123 -1.94 0.97 -7.02
N VAL A 124 -1.27 1.59 -6.04
CA VAL A 124 -1.93 2.50 -5.09
C VAL A 124 -2.21 3.87 -5.71
N VAL A 125 -1.44 4.29 -6.71
CA VAL A 125 -1.46 5.66 -7.21
C VAL A 125 -2.84 6.04 -7.76
N PRO A 126 -3.46 5.23 -8.65
CA PRO A 126 -4.82 5.51 -9.11
C PRO A 126 -5.87 5.52 -7.99
N LEU A 127 -5.70 4.69 -6.96
CA LEU A 127 -6.64 4.64 -5.82
C LEU A 127 -6.56 5.90 -4.97
N ILE A 128 -5.36 6.39 -4.67
CA ILE A 128 -5.17 7.63 -3.92
C ILE A 128 -5.76 8.80 -4.70
N PHE A 129 -5.47 8.90 -6.00
CA PHE A 129 -6.08 9.94 -6.84
C PHE A 129 -7.61 9.82 -6.91
N GLY A 130 -8.14 8.62 -7.00
CA GLY A 130 -9.58 8.37 -6.98
C GLY A 130 -10.24 8.82 -5.67
N LYS A 131 -9.63 8.50 -4.51
CA LYS A 131 -10.13 8.93 -3.20
C LYS A 131 -10.02 10.46 -3.04
N ILE A 132 -8.90 11.07 -3.40
CA ILE A 132 -8.75 12.53 -3.40
C ILE A 132 -9.83 13.20 -4.27
N GLY A 133 -10.05 12.69 -5.49
CA GLY A 133 -11.08 13.21 -6.39
C GLY A 133 -12.48 13.09 -5.78
N LYS A 134 -12.81 11.96 -5.16
CA LYS A 134 -14.07 11.77 -4.43
C LYS A 134 -14.20 12.77 -3.27
N ASP A 135 -13.16 12.95 -2.48
CA ASP A 135 -13.17 13.85 -1.32
C ASP A 135 -13.37 15.31 -1.76
N VAL A 136 -12.67 15.76 -2.81
CA VAL A 136 -12.87 17.08 -3.41
C VAL A 136 -14.31 17.25 -3.91
N LEU A 137 -14.84 16.29 -4.66
CA LEU A 137 -16.19 16.36 -5.23
C LEU A 137 -17.29 16.33 -4.16
N SER A 138 -17.04 15.65 -3.04
CA SER A 138 -17.97 15.61 -1.90
C SER A 138 -17.97 16.89 -1.06
N GLY A 139 -17.03 17.82 -1.31
CA GLY A 139 -16.86 19.03 -0.50
C GLY A 139 -16.25 18.77 0.87
N SER A 140 -15.69 17.58 1.13
CA SER A 140 -15.05 17.26 2.42
C SER A 140 -13.72 17.98 2.64
N ILE A 141 -13.13 18.53 1.57
CA ILE A 141 -11.89 19.31 1.65
C ILE A 141 -12.21 20.81 1.74
N ASN A 142 -12.10 21.36 2.94
CA ASN A 142 -12.24 22.80 3.19
C ASN A 142 -10.87 23.50 3.09
N PHE A 143 -10.58 24.14 1.96
CA PHE A 143 -9.38 24.95 1.81
C PHE A 143 -9.55 26.34 2.46
N HIS A 144 -9.32 26.43 3.77
CA HIS A 144 -9.18 27.74 4.42
C HIS A 144 -7.85 28.37 4.01
N SER A 145 -7.89 29.62 3.52
CA SER A 145 -6.73 30.36 3.01
C SER A 145 -5.56 30.45 4.01
N ALA A 146 -5.86 30.46 5.31
CA ALA A 146 -4.88 30.50 6.40
C ALA A 146 -4.00 29.24 6.52
N GLN A 147 -4.36 28.13 5.86
CA GLN A 147 -3.67 26.83 6.02
C GLN A 147 -2.85 26.42 4.79
N ILE A 148 -2.92 27.16 3.68
CA ILE A 148 -2.27 26.80 2.41
C ILE A 148 -0.75 26.68 2.58
N GLY A 149 -0.12 27.58 3.36
CA GLY A 149 1.32 27.53 3.62
C GLY A 149 1.75 26.26 4.38
N VAL A 150 0.98 25.87 5.40
CA VAL A 150 1.25 24.66 6.21
C VAL A 150 1.02 23.39 5.38
N LEU A 151 -0.08 23.34 4.62
CA LEU A 151 -0.39 22.23 3.73
C LEU A 151 0.68 22.08 2.64
N GLY A 152 1.15 23.19 2.06
CA GLY A 152 2.23 23.20 1.08
C GLY A 152 3.56 22.68 1.66
N ALA A 153 3.93 23.13 2.86
CA ALA A 153 5.12 22.64 3.55
C ALA A 153 5.02 21.14 3.87
N GLY A 154 3.86 20.68 4.37
CA GLY A 154 3.59 19.27 4.64
C GLY A 154 3.62 18.40 3.38
N PHE A 155 3.11 18.91 2.26
CA PHE A 155 3.18 18.26 0.95
C PHE A 155 4.63 18.09 0.49
N ILE A 156 5.44 19.16 0.52
CA ILE A 156 6.85 19.11 0.11
C ILE A 156 7.64 18.16 1.01
N ALA A 157 7.46 18.25 2.33
CA ALA A 157 8.11 17.37 3.28
C ALA A 157 7.75 15.89 3.04
N SER A 158 6.47 15.59 2.85
CA SER A 158 5.98 14.24 2.57
C SER A 158 6.48 13.72 1.22
N PHE A 159 6.58 14.58 0.21
CA PHE A 159 7.11 14.22 -1.10
C PHE A 159 8.59 13.83 -1.01
N ILE A 160 9.41 14.65 -0.37
CA ILE A 160 10.85 14.39 -0.18
C ILE A 160 11.05 13.12 0.65
N ALA A 161 10.38 13.00 1.81
CA ALA A 161 10.45 11.81 2.65
C ALA A 161 9.99 10.55 1.90
N GLY A 162 8.92 10.66 1.11
CA GLY A 162 8.40 9.59 0.28
C GLY A 162 9.40 9.10 -0.78
N LEU A 163 10.13 10.00 -1.42
CA LEU A 163 11.20 9.64 -2.38
C LEU A 163 12.30 8.80 -1.72
N PHE A 164 12.78 9.21 -0.56
CA PHE A 164 13.77 8.46 0.21
C PHE A 164 13.22 7.11 0.67
N ALA A 165 12.00 7.08 1.22
CA ALA A 165 11.34 5.87 1.69
C ALA A 165 11.15 4.85 0.56
N CYS A 166 10.71 5.28 -0.62
CA CYS A 166 10.54 4.39 -1.78
C CYS A 166 11.87 3.79 -2.25
N LYS A 167 12.92 4.61 -2.34
CA LYS A 167 14.26 4.14 -2.74
C LYS A 167 14.83 3.15 -1.72
N TRP A 168 14.64 3.42 -0.44
CA TRP A 168 15.10 2.53 0.63
C TRP A 168 14.31 1.22 0.63
N MET A 169 12.98 1.27 0.54
CA MET A 169 12.13 0.08 0.53
C MET A 169 12.45 -0.85 -0.65
N ILE A 170 12.70 -0.32 -1.86
CA ILE A 170 13.16 -1.14 -3.00
C ILE A 170 14.49 -1.85 -2.67
N THR A 171 15.41 -1.16 -1.99
CA THR A 171 16.69 -1.74 -1.57
C THR A 171 16.51 -2.86 -0.54
N ILE A 172 15.63 -2.68 0.45
CA ILE A 172 15.32 -3.69 1.48
C ILE A 172 14.72 -4.94 0.83
N VAL A 173 13.72 -4.75 -0.03
CA VAL A 173 13.03 -5.84 -0.74
C VAL A 173 14.00 -6.62 -1.63
N LYS A 174 14.85 -5.90 -2.40
CA LYS A 174 15.88 -6.51 -3.27
C LYS A 174 16.87 -7.37 -2.53
N LYS A 175 17.25 -6.99 -1.30
CA LYS A 175 18.24 -7.69 -0.50
C LYS A 175 17.66 -8.82 0.35
N SER A 176 16.36 -9.14 0.20
CA SER A 176 15.64 -10.08 1.07
C SER A 176 15.85 -9.75 2.55
N LYS A 177 15.64 -8.48 2.89
CA LYS A 177 15.79 -7.94 4.25
C LYS A 177 14.44 -7.51 4.83
N LEU A 178 13.34 -8.16 4.41
CA LEU A 178 11.99 -7.84 4.89
C LEU A 178 11.84 -8.16 6.39
N SER A 179 12.62 -9.11 6.90
CA SER A 179 12.70 -9.44 8.32
C SER A 179 13.03 -8.25 9.23
N TYR A 180 13.86 -7.30 8.79
CA TYR A 180 14.12 -6.08 9.58
C TYR A 180 12.88 -5.20 9.72
N PHE A 181 12.12 -5.04 8.62
CA PHE A 181 10.87 -4.30 8.65
C PHE A 181 9.78 -5.06 9.43
N ALA A 182 9.78 -6.38 9.34
CA ALA A 182 8.90 -7.22 10.14
C ALA A 182 9.17 -7.04 11.65
N LEU A 183 10.43 -7.04 12.06
CA LEU A 183 10.82 -6.79 13.45
C LEU A 183 10.36 -5.41 13.93
N TYR A 184 10.54 -4.38 13.09
CA TYR A 184 10.02 -3.04 13.37
C TYR A 184 8.50 -3.06 13.58
N CYS A 185 7.73 -3.65 12.66
CA CYS A 185 6.27 -3.76 12.81
C CYS A 185 5.86 -4.53 14.07
N PHE A 186 6.58 -5.60 14.40
CA PHE A 186 6.33 -6.37 15.62
C PHE A 186 6.53 -5.53 16.88
N ILE A 187 7.67 -4.85 17.00
CA ILE A 187 7.99 -4.01 18.16
C ILE A 187 6.97 -2.90 18.31
N ILE A 188 6.67 -2.15 17.25
CA ILE A 188 5.70 -1.05 17.31
C ILE A 188 4.28 -1.59 17.61
N GLY A 189 3.92 -2.75 17.06
CA GLY A 189 2.65 -3.41 17.35
C GLY A 189 2.51 -3.81 18.82
N VAL A 190 3.55 -4.42 19.39
CA VAL A 190 3.59 -4.77 20.83
C VAL A 190 3.52 -3.52 21.70
N ILE A 191 4.27 -2.46 21.36
CA ILE A 191 4.20 -1.20 22.11
C ILE A 191 2.79 -0.63 22.08
N ALA A 192 2.16 -0.57 20.90
CA ALA A 192 0.80 -0.06 20.76
C ALA A 192 -0.22 -0.86 21.61
N ILE A 193 -0.12 -2.19 21.60
CA ILE A 193 -0.96 -3.08 22.43
C ILE A 193 -0.70 -2.81 23.91
N SER A 194 0.55 -2.86 24.35
CA SER A 194 0.93 -2.70 25.76
C SER A 194 0.52 -1.34 26.32
N VAL A 195 0.76 -0.25 25.59
CA VAL A 195 0.34 1.10 26.00
C VAL A 195 -1.18 1.16 26.14
N THR A 196 -1.91 0.63 25.15
CA THR A 196 -3.38 0.66 25.18
C THR A 196 -3.96 -0.15 26.34
N LEU A 197 -3.34 -1.28 26.70
CA LEU A 197 -3.75 -2.10 27.84
C LEU A 197 -3.40 -1.46 29.19
N SER A 198 -2.31 -0.68 29.27
CA SER A 198 -1.90 0.02 30.49
C SER A 198 -2.69 1.30 30.78
N THR A 199 -3.33 1.88 29.76
CA THR A 199 -4.16 3.10 29.89
C THR A 199 -5.66 2.82 30.02
N LYS A 200 -6.06 1.54 30.01
CA LYS A 200 -7.43 1.09 30.30
C LYS A 200 -7.55 0.72 31.76
#